data_AF-A0A3A5WF74-F1
#
_entry.id   AF-A0A3A5WF74-F1
#
_cell.length_a   1.000
_cell.length_b   1.000
_cell.length_c   1.000
_cell.angle_alpha   90.00
_cell.angle_beta   90.00
_cell.angle_gamma   90.00
#
_symmetry.space_group_name_H-M   'P 1'
#
loop_
_entity.id
_entity.type
_entity.pdbx_description
1 polymer ?
#
loop_
_entity_poly.entity_id
_entity_poly.type
_entity_poly.pdbx_seq_one_letter_code
_entity_poly.pdbx_strand_id
1 'polypeptide(L)'
;MADQLPKELELRKEENDRAFQLAKASREELQAIQNTDETSTRHEERLLQAQQIYDEHEQFRRRTSSRLQTIKNNIQDCQEAIDFWEKLADGGWGHLLEDAERVRSGGASSYAEAKRHTTDKEGES
;
A
#
# COMPACT_ATOMS: atom_id res chain seq x y z
N MET A 1 4.78 18.00 8.08
CA MET A 1 4.62 16.54 7.85
C MET A 1 3.82 16.27 6.57
N ALA A 2 2.69 16.94 6.32
CA ALA A 2 1.89 16.77 5.09
C ALA A 2 2.64 17.18 3.79
N ASP A 3 3.39 18.30 3.80
CA ASP A 3 4.11 18.79 2.61
C ASP A 3 5.25 17.89 2.10
N GLN A 4 5.65 16.89 2.89
CA GLN A 4 6.72 15.96 2.53
C GLN A 4 6.20 14.68 1.87
N LEU A 5 4.90 14.37 2.00
CA LEU A 5 4.29 13.16 1.44
C LEU A 5 4.39 13.07 -0.09
N PRO A 6 4.16 14.16 -0.87
CA PRO A 6 4.33 14.10 -2.33
C PRO A 6 5.77 13.82 -2.75
N LYS A 7 6.75 14.45 -2.08
CA LYS A 7 8.19 14.25 -2.35
C LYS A 7 8.64 12.85 -1.99
N GLU A 8 8.16 12.33 -0.86
CA GLU A 8 8.44 10.96 -0.44
C GLU A 8 7.81 9.93 -1.40
N LEU A 9 6.61 10.20 -1.92
CA LEU A 9 5.98 9.36 -2.93
C LEU A 9 6.81 9.30 -4.22
N GLU A 10 7.28 10.44 -4.72
CA GLU A 10 8.15 10.49 -5.91
C GLU A 10 9.46 9.73 -5.67
N LEU A 11 10.13 9.98 -4.55
CA LEU A 11 11.35 9.27 -4.18
C LEU A 11 11.14 7.75 -4.18
N ARG A 12 10.01 7.27 -3.65
CA ARG A 12 9.71 5.83 -3.61
C ARG A 12 9.24 5.25 -4.93
N LYS A 13 8.67 6.05 -5.82
CA LYS A 13 8.47 5.63 -7.21
C LYS A 13 9.82 5.43 -7.91
N GLU A 14 10.73 6.39 -7.80
CA GLU A 14 12.06 6.26 -8.38
C GLU A 14 12.85 5.07 -7.83
N GLU A 15 12.81 4.84 -6.52
CA GLU A 15 13.44 3.67 -5.89
C GLU A 15 12.85 2.37 -6.44
N ASN A 16 11.51 2.31 -6.60
CA ASN A 16 10.83 1.14 -7.12
C ASN A 16 11.17 0.88 -8.59
N ASP A 17 11.23 1.93 -9.41
CA ASP A 17 11.60 1.84 -10.81
C ASP A 17 13.04 1.33 -10.95
N ARG A 18 13.97 1.86 -10.16
CA ARG A 18 15.37 1.36 -10.12
C ARG A 18 15.42 -0.10 -9.73
N ALA A 19 14.70 -0.51 -8.68
CA ALA A 19 14.64 -1.90 -8.23
C ALA A 19 14.04 -2.82 -9.30
N PHE A 20 13.03 -2.36 -10.04
CA PHE A 20 12.44 -3.09 -11.15
C PHE A 20 13.45 -3.29 -12.29
N GLN A 21 14.19 -2.24 -12.67
CA GLN A 21 15.21 -2.35 -13.73
C GLN A 21 16.33 -3.33 -13.34
N LEU A 22 16.78 -3.30 -12.08
CA LEU A 22 17.80 -4.24 -11.59
C LEU A 22 17.32 -5.69 -11.65
N ALA A 23 16.12 -5.97 -11.14
CA ALA A 23 15.55 -7.32 -11.17
C ALA A 23 15.28 -7.81 -12.60
N LYS A 24 14.91 -6.90 -13.51
CA LYS A 24 14.73 -7.21 -14.93
C LYS A 24 16.06 -7.56 -15.60
N ALA A 25 17.09 -6.74 -15.38
CA ALA A 25 18.42 -6.96 -15.95
C ALA A 25 19.02 -8.29 -15.47
N SER A 26 19.00 -8.56 -14.17
CA SER A 26 19.52 -9.83 -13.62
C SER A 26 18.72 -11.05 -14.09
N ARG A 27 17.42 -10.91 -14.32
CA ARG A 27 16.60 -11.96 -14.94
C ARG A 27 17.03 -12.25 -16.37
N GLU A 28 17.26 -11.21 -17.16
CA GLU A 28 17.72 -11.34 -18.56
C GLU A 28 19.12 -11.98 -18.62
N GLU A 29 20.02 -11.60 -17.72
CA GLU A 29 21.35 -12.22 -17.57
C GLU A 29 21.25 -13.70 -17.18
N LEU A 30 20.43 -14.03 -16.19
CA LEU A 30 20.20 -15.41 -15.77
C LEU A 30 19.65 -16.26 -16.93
N GLN A 31 18.70 -15.72 -17.69
CA GLN A 31 18.14 -16.40 -18.87
C GLN A 31 19.19 -16.57 -19.97
N ALA A 32 20.04 -15.57 -20.22
CA ALA A 32 21.10 -15.67 -21.21
C ALA A 32 22.11 -16.78 -20.86
N ILE A 33 22.46 -16.90 -19.57
CA ILE A 33 23.34 -17.98 -19.08
C ILE A 33 22.63 -19.32 -19.21
N GLN A 34 21.37 -19.44 -18.77
CA GLN A 34 20.59 -20.69 -18.88
C GLN A 34 20.40 -21.19 -20.32
N ASN A 35 20.32 -20.28 -21.29
CA ASN A 35 20.14 -20.62 -22.71
C ASN A 35 21.45 -21.03 -23.41
N THR A 36 22.59 -20.99 -22.70
CA THR A 36 23.87 -21.40 -23.26
C THR A 36 24.06 -22.91 -23.02
N ASP A 37 24.26 -23.70 -24.07
CA ASP A 37 24.52 -25.15 -24.00
C ASP A 37 25.96 -25.47 -23.52
N GLU A 38 26.40 -24.88 -22.41
CA GLU A 38 27.71 -25.13 -21.78
C GLU A 38 27.54 -25.95 -20.49
N THR A 39 28.13 -27.15 -20.43
CA THR A 39 28.07 -28.03 -19.24
C THR A 39 29.39 -28.08 -18.47
N SER A 40 30.06 -26.94 -18.34
CA SER A 40 31.31 -26.82 -17.56
C SER A 40 31.01 -26.50 -16.09
N THR A 41 31.84 -26.97 -15.16
CA THR A 41 31.77 -26.54 -13.74
C THR A 41 31.81 -25.01 -13.59
N ARG A 42 32.59 -24.33 -14.44
CA ARG A 42 32.63 -22.85 -14.47
C ARG A 42 31.29 -22.24 -14.91
N HIS A 43 30.54 -22.92 -15.76
CA HIS A 43 29.22 -22.50 -16.18
C HIS A 43 28.21 -22.67 -15.04
N GLU A 44 28.24 -23.81 -14.33
CA GLU A 44 27.41 -24.07 -13.15
C GLU A 44 27.64 -23.02 -12.04
N GLU A 45 28.90 -22.67 -11.77
CA GLU A 45 29.25 -21.61 -10.80
C GLU A 45 28.68 -20.25 -11.21
N ARG A 46 28.75 -19.89 -12.49
CA ARG A 46 28.16 -18.63 -13.02
C ARG A 46 26.64 -18.64 -12.92
N LEU A 47 26.00 -19.77 -13.20
CA LEU A 47 24.55 -19.92 -13.13
C LEU A 47 24.07 -19.75 -11.67
N LEU A 48 24.77 -20.36 -10.72
CA LEU A 48 24.51 -20.18 -9.28
C LEU A 48 24.67 -18.72 -8.84
N GLN A 49 25.75 -18.05 -9.26
CA GLN A 49 25.97 -16.64 -8.94
C GLN A 49 24.88 -15.74 -9.54
N ALA A 50 24.53 -15.94 -10.81
CA ALA A 50 23.47 -15.19 -11.48
C ALA A 50 22.11 -15.41 -10.80
N GLN A 51 21.81 -16.64 -10.37
CA GLN A 51 20.60 -16.95 -9.61
C GLN A 51 20.56 -16.19 -8.29
N GLN A 52 21.67 -16.18 -7.54
CA GLN A 52 21.76 -15.44 -6.27
C GLN A 52 21.54 -13.94 -6.46
N ILE A 53 22.20 -13.34 -7.47
CA ILE A 53 22.04 -11.92 -7.80
C ILE A 53 20.58 -11.61 -8.18
N TYR A 54 19.96 -12.45 -8.99
CA TYR A 54 18.55 -12.31 -9.35
C TYR A 54 17.65 -12.38 -8.11
N ASP A 55 17.86 -13.35 -7.22
CA ASP A 55 17.06 -13.51 -6.02
C ASP A 55 17.21 -12.30 -5.08
N GLU A 56 18.40 -11.74 -4.94
CA GLU A 56 18.65 -10.51 -4.19
C GLU A 56 17.92 -9.30 -4.77
N HIS A 57 18.01 -9.10 -6.08
CA HIS A 57 17.33 -8.00 -6.78
C HIS A 57 15.80 -8.14 -6.73
N GLU A 58 15.29 -9.36 -6.87
CA GLU A 58 13.85 -9.64 -6.76
C GLU A 58 13.34 -9.41 -5.33
N GLN A 59 14.11 -9.80 -4.31
CA GLN A 59 13.78 -9.46 -2.92
C GLN A 59 13.78 -7.94 -2.69
N PHE A 60 14.79 -7.23 -3.21
CA PHE A 60 14.85 -5.77 -3.11
C PHE A 60 13.63 -5.12 -3.79
N ARG A 61 13.27 -5.55 -5.01
CA ARG A 61 12.08 -5.09 -5.73
C ARG A 61 10.81 -5.28 -4.91
N ARG A 62 10.61 -6.47 -4.31
CA ARG A 62 9.43 -6.75 -3.46
C ARG A 62 9.37 -5.82 -2.24
N ARG A 63 10.50 -5.61 -1.56
CA ARG A 63 10.56 -4.70 -0.40
C ARG A 63 10.21 -3.27 -0.79
N THR A 64 10.78 -2.77 -1.88
CA THR A 64 10.51 -1.41 -2.36
C THR A 64 9.08 -1.25 -2.86
N SER A 65 8.53 -2.25 -3.54
CA SER A 65 7.12 -2.26 -3.96
C SER A 65 6.16 -2.22 -2.76
N SER A 66 6.46 -2.98 -1.71
CA SER A 66 5.67 -2.96 -0.47
C SER A 66 5.71 -1.58 0.18
N ARG A 67 6.90 -0.98 0.32
CA ARG A 67 7.06 0.39 0.86
C ARG A 67 6.30 1.43 0.05
N LEU A 68 6.35 1.35 -1.28
CA LEU A 68 5.60 2.24 -2.16
C LEU A 68 4.08 2.08 -1.95
N GLN A 69 3.60 0.84 -1.81
CA GLN A 69 2.19 0.58 -1.55
C GLN A 69 1.72 1.14 -0.21
N THR A 70 2.52 0.98 0.85
CA THR A 70 2.21 1.59 2.16
C THR A 70 2.02 3.10 2.05
N ILE A 71 2.89 3.79 1.32
CA ILE A 71 2.77 5.25 1.16
C ILE A 71 1.53 5.63 0.36
N LYS A 72 1.22 4.90 -0.71
CA LYS A 72 -0.01 5.12 -1.49
C LYS A 72 -1.25 4.97 -0.61
N ASN A 73 -1.31 3.91 0.20
CA ASN A 73 -2.42 3.68 1.12
C ASN A 73 -2.51 4.82 2.14
N ASN A 74 -1.40 5.23 2.77
CA ASN A 74 -1.42 6.32 3.74
C ASN A 74 -1.92 7.65 3.13
N ILE A 75 -1.54 7.95 1.88
CA ILE A 75 -2.01 9.15 1.17
C ILE A 75 -3.52 9.05 0.93
N GLN A 76 -3.99 7.87 0.50
CA GLN A 76 -5.41 7.62 0.30
C GLN A 76 -6.20 7.78 1.61
N ASP A 77 -5.73 7.17 2.70
CA ASP A 77 -6.36 7.29 4.03
C ASP A 77 -6.44 8.75 4.49
N CYS A 78 -5.39 9.54 4.26
CA CYS A 78 -5.40 10.98 4.53
C CYS A 78 -6.44 11.72 3.67
N GLN A 79 -6.54 11.39 2.39
CA GLN A 79 -7.52 12.04 1.50
C GLN A 79 -8.96 11.68 1.90
N GLU A 80 -9.23 10.42 2.21
CA GLU A 80 -10.54 9.97 2.68
C GLU A 80 -10.93 10.65 4.00
N ALA A 81 -9.97 10.83 4.91
CA ALA A 81 -10.18 11.58 6.14
C ALA A 81 -10.49 13.06 5.86
N ILE A 82 -9.75 13.71 4.96
CA ILE A 82 -10.00 15.10 4.56
C ILE A 82 -11.40 15.23 3.97
N ASP A 83 -11.74 14.38 2.99
CA ASP A 83 -13.06 14.39 2.33
C ASP A 83 -14.19 14.17 3.33
N PHE A 84 -13.99 13.29 4.33
CA PHE A 84 -14.95 13.08 5.41
C PHE A 84 -15.16 14.36 6.22
N TRP A 85 -14.08 14.99 6.69
CA TRP A 85 -14.16 16.19 7.51
C TRP A 85 -14.70 17.41 6.74
N GLU A 86 -14.37 17.54 5.46
CA GLU A 86 -14.92 18.58 4.59
C GLU A 86 -16.44 18.44 4.43
N LYS A 87 -16.92 17.23 4.11
CA LYS A 87 -18.37 16.95 4.04
C LYS A 87 -19.07 17.21 5.36
N LEU A 88 -18.42 16.86 6.48
CA LEU A 88 -18.95 17.11 7.82
C LEU A 88 -19.04 18.60 8.14
N ALA A 89 -18.05 19.38 7.70
CA ALA A 89 -18.03 20.82 7.85
C ALA A 89 -19.14 21.49 7.02
N ASP A 90 -19.36 21.04 5.78
CA ASP A 90 -20.40 21.55 4.88
C ASP A 90 -21.83 21.29 5.41
N GLY A 91 -22.03 20.14 6.08
CA GLY A 91 -23.29 19.81 6.76
C GLY A 91 -23.51 20.55 8.09
N GLY A 92 -22.51 21.30 8.55
CA GLY A 92 -22.48 22.00 9.84
C GLY A 92 -22.21 21.07 11.01
N TRP A 93 -21.36 21.51 11.95
CA TRP A 93 -20.95 20.73 13.13
C TRP A 93 -22.06 20.50 14.17
N GLY A 94 -23.28 21.00 13.95
CA GLY A 94 -24.40 20.95 14.90
C GLY A 94 -24.79 19.53 15.30
N HIS A 95 -24.80 18.60 14.34
CA HIS A 95 -25.12 17.20 14.58
C HIS A 95 -24.11 16.50 15.52
N LEU A 96 -22.84 16.94 15.58
CA LEU A 96 -21.87 16.40 16.54
C LEU A 96 -22.19 16.83 17.98
N LEU A 97 -22.66 18.06 18.15
CA LEU A 97 -23.12 18.54 19.45
C LEU A 97 -24.39 17.79 19.86
N GLU A 98 -25.36 17.65 18.96
CA GLU A 98 -26.57 16.85 19.18
C GLU A 98 -26.25 15.40 19.54
N ASP A 99 -25.30 14.76 18.84
CA ASP A 99 -24.82 13.42 19.14
C ASP A 99 -24.18 13.32 20.54
N ALA A 100 -23.35 14.31 20.90
CA ALA A 100 -22.72 14.35 22.20
C ALA A 100 -23.75 14.55 23.34
N GLU A 101 -24.74 15.42 23.13
CA GLU A 101 -25.82 15.63 24.09
C GLU A 101 -26.72 14.41 24.23
N ARG A 102 -27.03 13.74 23.12
CA ARG A 102 -27.77 12.48 23.11
C ARG A 102 -27.07 11.42 23.95
N VAL A 103 -25.79 11.17 23.70
CA VAL A 103 -25.01 10.20 24.48
C VAL A 103 -24.93 10.62 25.96
N ARG A 104 -24.71 11.91 26.25
CA ARG A 104 -24.71 12.45 27.61
C ARG A 104 -26.05 12.22 28.33
N SER A 105 -27.16 12.30 27.61
CA SER A 105 -28.51 12.04 28.15
C SER A 105 -28.87 10.55 28.27
N GLY A 106 -27.92 9.65 27.97
CA GLY A 106 -28.12 8.19 28.04
C GLY A 106 -28.64 7.56 26.74
N GLY A 107 -28.68 8.31 25.64
CA GLY A 107 -29.01 7.81 24.31
C GLY A 107 -27.90 6.94 23.70
N ALA A 108 -28.25 6.18 22.66
CA ALA A 108 -27.29 5.33 21.95
C ALA A 108 -26.23 6.16 21.20
N SER A 109 -25.01 5.63 21.09
CA SER A 109 -23.97 6.27 20.27
C SER A 109 -24.26 6.11 18.78
N SER A 110 -23.76 7.04 17.96
CA SER A 110 -23.89 7.00 16.50
C SER A 110 -23.36 5.68 15.90
N TYR A 111 -22.34 5.08 16.52
CA TYR A 111 -21.86 3.74 16.15
C TYR A 111 -22.86 2.63 16.47
N ALA A 112 -23.50 2.67 17.65
CA ALA A 112 -24.51 1.68 18.03
C ALA A 112 -25.77 1.77 17.15
N GLU A 113 -26.17 2.98 16.75
CA GLU A 113 -27.27 3.18 15.81
C GLU A 113 -26.93 2.75 14.38
N ALA A 114 -25.75 3.12 13.87
CA ALA A 114 -25.29 2.68 12.56
C ALA A 114 -25.24 1.15 12.49
N LYS A 115 -24.74 0.49 13.55
CA LYS A 115 -24.70 -0.98 13.63
C LYS A 115 -26.10 -1.60 13.65
N ARG A 116 -27.07 -0.98 14.33
CA ARG A 116 -28.48 -1.43 14.31
C ARG A 116 -29.10 -1.32 12.92
N HIS A 117 -28.88 -0.20 12.24
CA HIS A 117 -29.36 0.00 10.87
C HIS A 117 -28.74 -0.97 9.85
N THR A 118 -27.49 -1.40 10.04
CA THR A 118 -26.89 -2.43 9.18
C THR A 118 -27.44 -3.82 9.47
N THR A 119 -27.68 -4.18 10.74
CA THR A 119 -28.24 -5.49 11.10
C THR A 119 -29.71 -5.64 10.70
N ASP A 120 -30.49 -4.55 10.76
CA ASP A 120 -31.91 -4.58 10.34
C ASP A 120 -32.03 -4.73 8.81
N LYS A 121 -31.08 -4.18 8.04
CA LYS A 121 -31.04 -4.35 6.57
C LYS A 121 -30.59 -5.75 6.12
N GLU A 122 -29.77 -6.44 6.90
CA GLU A 122 -29.37 -7.83 6.62
C GLU A 122 -30.44 -8.85 7.01
N GLY A 123 -31.40 -8.48 7.88
CA GLY A 123 -32.52 -9.34 8.30
C GLY A 123 -33.75 -9.33 7.38
N GLU A 124 -33.76 -8.48 6.35
CA GLU A 124 -34.86 -8.31 5.38
C GLU A 124 -34.59 -8.97 4.00
N SER A 125 -33.56 -9.82 3.89
CA SER A 125 -33.23 -10.59 2.67
C SER A 125 -33.56 -12.08 2.78
#